data_AF-A0A254QB08-F1
#
_entry.id   AF-A0A254QB08-F1
#
_cell.length_a   1.000
_cell.length_b   1.000
_cell.length_c   1.000
_cell.angle_alpha   90.00
_cell.angle_beta   90.00
_cell.angle_gamma   90.00
#
_symmetry.space_group_name_H-M   'P 1'
#
loop_
_entity.id
_entity.type
_entity.pdbx_description
1 polymer ?
#
loop_
_entity_poly.entity_id
_entity_poly.type
_entity_poly.pdbx_seq_one_letter_code
_entity_poly.pdbx_strand_id
1 'polypeptide(L)'
;MNKIILATAALMLSQFAIAATSAAPVESKEDVIFAHKKDQKMLGFANADSFVGYFTRTAQADKNMRQAELYDLAQIQDLKMDEALCKKALAEIFGNLNEITLKAQDVKIWTSHTGKTCEASMVDPYVQAVIPERRIHVGFIKAKPYAIVFKLAKKSTAEQQENMRSFWDSLR
;
A
#
# COMPACT_ATOMS: atom_id res chain seq x y z
N MET A 1 -38.85 9.56 -63.60
CA MET A 1 -39.85 9.51 -62.51
C MET A 1 -39.28 8.68 -61.36
N ASN A 2 -39.69 9.04 -60.14
CA ASN A 2 -38.92 8.97 -58.89
C ASN A 2 -38.33 7.61 -58.47
N LYS A 3 -37.10 7.67 -57.96
CA LYS A 3 -36.48 6.68 -57.08
C LYS A 3 -37.05 6.87 -55.66
N ILE A 4 -37.60 5.81 -55.07
CA ILE A 4 -37.80 5.73 -53.62
C ILE A 4 -37.05 4.48 -53.17
N ILE A 5 -35.90 4.70 -52.55
CA ILE A 5 -35.16 3.68 -51.81
C ILE A 5 -35.65 3.84 -50.36
N LEU A 6 -36.46 2.89 -49.87
CA LEU A 6 -36.74 2.78 -48.44
C LEU A 6 -35.49 2.20 -47.76
N ALA A 7 -34.76 3.04 -47.04
CA ALA A 7 -33.74 2.61 -46.10
C ALA A 7 -34.41 2.17 -44.80
N THR A 8 -34.59 0.86 -44.60
CA THR A 8 -34.85 0.30 -43.28
C THR A 8 -33.53 0.25 -42.51
N ALA A 9 -33.23 1.34 -41.80
CA ALA A 9 -32.19 1.37 -40.78
C ALA A 9 -32.67 0.49 -39.61
N ALA A 10 -32.21 -0.76 -39.58
CA ALA A 10 -32.29 -1.60 -38.39
C ALA A 10 -31.34 -1.01 -37.34
N LEU A 11 -31.90 -0.18 -36.45
CA LEU A 11 -31.20 0.35 -35.30
C LEU A 11 -30.96 -0.80 -34.32
N MET A 12 -29.80 -1.43 -34.41
CA MET A 12 -29.27 -2.31 -33.38
C MET A 12 -29.06 -1.47 -32.12
N LEU A 13 -30.03 -1.48 -31.20
CA LEU A 13 -29.87 -0.95 -29.86
C LEU A 13 -28.84 -1.83 -29.14
N SER A 14 -27.59 -1.38 -29.16
CA SER A 14 -26.54 -1.91 -28.30
C SER A 14 -26.95 -1.68 -26.85
N GLN A 15 -27.30 -2.76 -26.16
CA GLN A 15 -27.41 -2.77 -24.72
C GLN A 15 -25.99 -2.59 -24.16
N PHE A 16 -25.58 -1.34 -23.96
CA PHE A 16 -24.52 -1.04 -23.03
C PHE A 16 -25.04 -1.37 -21.65
N ALA A 17 -24.67 -2.55 -21.13
CA ALA A 17 -24.76 -2.82 -19.71
C ALA A 17 -23.92 -1.76 -19.01
N ILE A 18 -24.59 -0.75 -18.45
CA ILE A 18 -23.99 0.17 -17.51
C ILE A 18 -23.64 -0.70 -16.32
N ALA A 19 -22.38 -1.10 -16.22
CA ALA A 19 -21.85 -1.73 -15.02
C ALA A 19 -22.18 -0.77 -13.88
N ALA A 20 -23.11 -1.17 -13.01
CA ALA A 20 -23.42 -0.43 -11.82
C ALA A 20 -22.13 -0.32 -11.03
N THR A 21 -21.48 0.85 -11.08
CA THR A 21 -20.44 1.21 -10.13
C THR A 21 -21.16 1.30 -8.80
N SER A 22 -21.16 0.21 -8.05
CA SER A 22 -21.51 0.29 -6.64
C SER A 22 -20.67 1.41 -6.06
N ALA A 23 -21.32 2.38 -5.41
CA ALA A 23 -20.59 3.40 -4.66
C ALA A 23 -19.66 2.64 -3.72
N ALA A 24 -18.34 2.87 -3.83
CA ALA A 24 -17.37 2.25 -2.95
C ALA A 24 -17.81 2.55 -1.51
N PRO A 25 -18.25 1.54 -0.73
CA PRO A 25 -18.53 1.79 0.67
C PRO A 25 -17.19 2.17 1.31
N VAL A 26 -17.25 2.84 2.45
CA VAL A 26 -16.10 3.33 3.24
C VAL A 26 -15.74 4.79 2.92
N GLU A 27 -16.46 5.71 3.56
CA GLU A 27 -15.87 6.98 3.99
C GLU A 27 -14.58 6.66 4.76
N SER A 28 -13.50 7.40 4.50
CA SER A 28 -12.26 7.27 5.26
C SER A 28 -12.59 7.47 6.74
N LYS A 29 -12.48 6.41 7.55
CA LYS A 29 -12.78 6.47 8.99
C LYS A 29 -11.74 7.26 9.78
N GLU A 30 -10.63 7.62 9.16
CA GLU A 30 -9.50 8.28 9.81
C GLU A 30 -9.08 9.54 9.05
N ASP A 31 -8.89 10.63 9.80
CA ASP A 31 -8.19 11.81 9.32
C ASP A 31 -6.69 11.50 9.22
N VAL A 32 -6.16 11.62 8.01
CA VAL A 32 -4.75 11.36 7.71
C VAL A 32 -4.08 12.64 7.27
N ILE A 33 -3.06 13.07 8.02
CA ILE A 33 -2.20 14.18 7.63
C ILE A 33 -0.97 13.61 6.94
N PHE A 34 -0.71 14.04 5.71
CA PHE A 34 0.49 13.66 4.96
C PHE A 34 1.54 14.76 5.03
N ALA A 35 2.77 14.38 5.39
CA ALA A 35 3.94 15.25 5.35
C ALA A 35 4.94 14.72 4.32
N HIS A 36 5.21 15.51 3.29
CA HIS A 36 6.07 15.13 2.19
C HIS A 36 7.56 15.23 2.55
N LYS A 37 8.40 14.36 1.99
CA LYS A 37 9.85 14.33 2.30
C LYS A 37 10.58 15.65 2.04
N LYS A 38 10.14 16.41 1.04
CA LYS A 38 10.76 17.72 0.69
C LYS A 38 10.45 18.82 1.70
N ASP A 39 9.37 18.67 2.46
CA ASP A 39 8.89 19.70 3.39
C ASP A 39 9.42 19.47 4.82
N GLN A 40 10.26 18.45 5.00
CA GLN A 40 10.76 17.98 6.29
C GLN A 40 12.29 17.88 6.25
N LYS A 41 12.98 18.45 7.24
CA LYS A 41 14.41 18.18 7.47
C LYS A 41 14.54 16.80 8.12
N MET A 42 14.54 15.75 7.31
CA MET A 42 14.66 14.37 7.79
C MET A 42 16.12 14.07 8.21
N LEU A 43 16.34 13.82 9.50
CA LEU A 43 17.61 13.30 10.02
C LEU A 43 17.64 11.78 9.87
N GLY A 44 18.17 11.29 8.75
CA GLY A 44 18.86 10.00 8.69
C GLY A 44 18.03 8.71 8.68
N PHE A 45 16.71 8.72 8.47
CA PHE A 45 15.92 7.48 8.44
C PHE A 45 15.35 7.09 7.07
N ALA A 46 15.41 7.96 6.06
CA ALA A 46 14.87 7.68 4.74
C ALA A 46 15.78 8.19 3.63
N ASN A 47 16.83 7.42 3.33
CA ASN A 47 17.72 7.67 2.19
C ASN A 47 17.27 6.89 0.94
N ALA A 48 16.22 6.07 1.03
CA ALA A 48 15.68 5.39 -0.14
C ALA A 48 15.00 6.42 -1.06
N ASP A 49 15.35 6.40 -2.34
CA ASP A 49 14.74 7.28 -3.34
C ASP A 49 13.21 7.11 -3.42
N SER A 50 12.75 5.89 -3.17
CA SER A 50 11.35 5.48 -3.09
C SER A 50 10.59 6.09 -1.91
N PHE A 51 11.25 6.61 -0.88
CA PHE A 51 10.56 7.28 0.23
C PHE A 51 9.85 8.54 -0.24
N VAL A 52 8.57 8.70 0.13
CA VAL A 52 7.73 9.83 -0.29
C VAL A 52 7.46 10.78 0.87
N GLY A 53 7.25 10.24 2.06
CA GLY A 53 6.87 11.00 3.25
C GLY A 53 6.24 10.11 4.31
N TYR A 54 5.51 10.71 5.25
CA TYR A 54 4.80 9.95 6.29
C TYR A 54 3.36 10.42 6.47
N PHE A 55 2.52 9.47 6.86
CA PHE A 55 1.17 9.70 7.33
C PHE A 55 1.16 9.87 8.83
N THR A 56 0.30 10.76 9.32
CA THR A 56 -0.10 10.84 10.72
C THR A 56 -1.60 10.57 10.82
N ARG A 57 -1.96 9.48 11.48
CA ARG A 57 -3.32 9.02 11.75
C ARG A 57 -3.80 9.65 13.05
N THR A 58 -4.51 10.78 12.97
CA THR A 58 -4.75 11.64 14.15
C THR A 58 -5.67 10.99 15.20
N ALA A 59 -6.62 10.18 14.76
CA ALA A 59 -7.55 9.45 15.62
C ALA A 59 -6.96 8.18 16.25
N GLN A 60 -5.72 7.80 15.89
CA GLN A 60 -5.10 6.58 16.40
C GLN A 60 -4.57 6.77 17.84
N ALA A 61 -5.15 6.02 18.77
CA ALA A 61 -4.82 6.04 20.19
C ALA A 61 -3.43 5.47 20.48
N ASP A 62 -3.05 4.38 19.81
CA ASP A 62 -1.71 3.80 19.97
C ASP A 62 -0.66 4.68 19.29
N LYS A 63 0.25 5.22 20.09
CA LYS A 63 1.36 6.05 19.61
C LYS A 63 2.24 5.33 18.60
N ASN A 64 2.40 3.99 18.69
CA ASN A 64 3.20 3.22 17.75
C ASN A 64 2.53 3.05 16.39
N MET A 65 1.21 3.19 16.31
CA MET A 65 0.44 3.06 15.06
C MET A 65 0.06 4.41 14.45
N ARG A 66 0.35 5.51 15.15
CA ARG A 66 -0.04 6.87 14.75
C ARG A 66 0.68 7.35 13.51
N GLN A 67 1.91 6.89 13.27
CA GLN A 67 2.71 7.30 12.12
C GLN A 67 3.13 6.11 11.29
N ALA A 68 3.07 6.29 9.98
CA ALA A 68 3.53 5.31 9.01
C ALA A 68 4.25 6.02 7.87
N GLU A 69 5.32 5.42 7.37
CA GLU A 69 6.06 5.91 6.21
C GLU A 69 5.39 5.43 4.92
N LEU A 70 5.41 6.25 3.88
CA LEU A 70 4.95 5.93 2.53
C LEU A 70 6.14 5.84 1.58
N TYR A 71 6.15 4.78 0.78
CA TYR A 71 7.11 4.55 -0.29
C TYR A 71 6.37 4.36 -1.62
N ASP A 72 6.84 5.06 -2.67
CA ASP A 72 6.43 4.89 -4.06
C ASP A 72 7.45 3.99 -4.74
N LEU A 73 7.00 2.80 -5.14
CA LEU A 73 7.85 1.75 -5.70
C LEU A 73 7.78 1.77 -7.23
N ALA A 74 7.77 2.96 -7.84
CA ALA A 74 7.58 3.17 -9.27
C ALA A 74 8.56 2.40 -10.18
N GLN A 75 9.70 1.93 -9.63
CA GLN A 75 10.66 1.08 -10.35
C GLN A 75 10.16 -0.36 -10.55
N ILE A 76 9.13 -0.77 -9.81
CA ILE A 76 8.48 -2.07 -9.94
C ILE A 76 7.43 -2.01 -11.06
N GLN A 77 7.68 -2.75 -12.15
CA GLN A 77 6.77 -2.85 -13.29
C GLN A 77 5.86 -4.09 -13.24
N ASP A 78 6.18 -5.08 -12.40
CA ASP A 78 5.34 -6.26 -12.24
C ASP A 78 4.07 -5.91 -11.43
N LEU A 79 2.91 -6.33 -11.93
CA LEU A 79 1.61 -6.04 -11.34
C LEU A 79 1.04 -7.22 -10.53
N LYS A 80 1.76 -8.35 -10.47
CA LYS A 80 1.32 -9.54 -9.77
C LYS A 80 2.00 -9.64 -8.41
N MET A 81 1.28 -9.26 -7.35
CA MET A 81 1.81 -9.45 -5.99
C MET A 81 1.92 -10.93 -5.64
N ASP A 82 3.16 -11.41 -5.54
CA ASP A 82 3.57 -12.69 -4.98
C ASP A 82 4.76 -12.51 -4.04
N GLU A 83 5.25 -13.59 -3.42
CA GLU A 83 6.36 -13.51 -2.47
C GLU A 83 7.66 -12.98 -3.10
N ALA A 84 7.91 -13.26 -4.38
CA ALA A 84 9.13 -12.81 -5.06
C ALA A 84 9.07 -11.30 -5.28
N LEU A 85 7.92 -10.79 -5.75
CA LEU A 85 7.70 -9.36 -5.90
C LEU A 85 7.75 -8.64 -4.55
N CYS A 86 7.16 -9.22 -3.51
CA CYS A 86 7.21 -8.66 -2.16
C CYS A 86 8.66 -8.54 -1.66
N LYS A 87 9.49 -9.57 -1.82
CA LYS A 87 10.91 -9.51 -1.46
C LYS A 87 11.67 -8.44 -2.25
N LYS A 88 11.36 -8.26 -3.54
CA LYS A 88 11.93 -7.19 -4.37
C LYS A 88 11.55 -5.81 -3.83
N ALA A 89 10.28 -5.60 -3.48
CA ALA A 89 9.81 -4.36 -2.88
C ALA A 89 10.49 -4.06 -1.54
N LEU A 90 10.61 -5.06 -0.67
CA LEU A 90 11.32 -4.92 0.61
C LEU A 90 12.80 -4.56 0.39
N ALA A 91 13.45 -5.14 -0.62
CA ALA A 91 14.83 -4.81 -0.96
C ALA A 91 15.00 -3.38 -1.50
N GLU A 92 14.01 -2.85 -2.22
CA GLU A 92 14.01 -1.45 -2.67
C GLU A 92 13.89 -0.46 -1.50
N ILE A 93 13.18 -0.84 -0.44
CA ILE A 93 12.98 0.00 0.76
C ILE A 93 14.21 -0.07 1.69
N PHE A 94 14.71 -1.27 1.95
CA PHE A 94 15.69 -1.53 3.01
C PHE A 94 17.11 -1.85 2.51
N GLY A 95 17.31 -1.97 1.19
CA GLY A 95 18.53 -2.48 0.60
C GLY A 95 18.57 -4.01 0.56
N ASN A 96 19.73 -4.59 0.21
CA ASN A 96 19.86 -6.04 0.07
C ASN A 96 19.54 -6.77 1.39
N LEU A 97 18.41 -7.49 1.42
CA LEU A 97 17.90 -8.18 2.61
C LEU A 97 18.86 -9.26 3.16
N ASN A 98 19.78 -9.76 2.34
CA ASN A 98 20.78 -10.75 2.77
C ASN A 98 21.96 -10.09 3.50
N GLU A 99 22.27 -8.84 3.16
CA GLU A 99 23.43 -8.08 3.68
C GLU A 99 23.07 -7.22 4.89
N ILE A 100 21.78 -6.91 5.08
CA ILE A 100 21.30 -6.19 6.25
C ILE A 100 21.00 -7.14 7.43
N THR A 101 21.15 -6.61 8.64
CA THR A 101 20.82 -7.29 9.90
C THR A 101 19.32 -7.53 10.05
N LEU A 102 18.49 -6.68 9.43
CA LEU A 102 17.03 -6.81 9.44
C LEU A 102 16.60 -7.99 8.57
N LYS A 103 15.96 -8.99 9.18
CA LYS A 103 15.46 -10.15 8.43
C LYS A 103 13.96 -10.06 8.19
N ALA A 104 13.56 -10.33 6.96
CA ALA A 104 12.16 -10.49 6.59
C ALA A 104 11.59 -11.77 7.21
N GLN A 105 10.47 -11.62 7.91
CA GLN A 105 9.70 -12.67 8.58
C GLN A 105 8.22 -12.48 8.25
N ASP A 106 7.42 -13.51 8.50
CA ASP A 106 5.95 -13.46 8.35
C ASP A 106 5.47 -12.93 6.99
N VAL A 107 6.18 -13.24 5.90
CA VAL A 107 5.77 -12.81 4.55
C VAL A 107 4.47 -13.54 4.20
N LYS A 108 3.38 -12.79 4.06
CA LYS A 108 2.05 -13.31 3.78
C LYS A 108 1.42 -12.53 2.65
N ILE A 109 0.84 -13.24 1.68
CA ILE A 109 0.02 -12.62 0.64
C ILE A 109 -1.44 -12.79 1.01
N TRP A 110 -2.19 -11.69 1.00
CA TRP A 110 -3.62 -11.67 1.22
C TRP A 110 -4.30 -10.79 0.16
N THR A 111 -5.61 -10.86 0.06
CA THR A 111 -6.38 -10.06 -0.91
C THR A 111 -7.10 -8.94 -0.18
N SER A 112 -6.65 -7.71 -0.44
CA SER A 112 -7.28 -6.44 -0.03
C SER A 112 -8.33 -5.99 -1.03
N HIS A 113 -9.05 -4.90 -0.73
CA HIS A 113 -9.95 -4.28 -1.72
C HIS A 113 -9.21 -3.72 -2.93
N THR A 114 -7.92 -3.38 -2.81
CA THR A 114 -7.10 -2.94 -3.95
C THR A 114 -6.40 -4.08 -4.70
N GLY A 115 -6.65 -5.33 -4.29
CA GLY A 115 -6.07 -6.54 -4.89
C GLY A 115 -5.10 -7.26 -3.95
N LYS A 116 -4.21 -8.07 -4.52
CA LYS A 116 -3.25 -8.83 -3.73
C LYS A 116 -2.23 -7.90 -3.07
N THR A 117 -2.05 -8.09 -1.77
CA THR A 117 -1.19 -7.29 -0.91
C THR A 117 -0.27 -8.24 -0.14
N CYS A 118 1.00 -7.86 -0.05
CA CYS A 118 1.95 -8.49 0.83
C CYS A 118 1.96 -7.81 2.19
N GLU A 119 1.90 -8.60 3.25
CA GLU A 119 2.30 -8.21 4.60
C GLU A 119 3.65 -8.86 4.92
N ALA A 120 4.57 -8.10 5.51
CA ALA A 120 5.84 -8.62 6.00
C ALA A 120 6.25 -7.93 7.31
N SER A 121 7.09 -8.62 8.08
CA SER A 121 7.78 -8.07 9.25
C SER A 121 9.27 -8.03 9.00
N MET A 122 9.92 -6.91 9.27
CA MET A 122 11.37 -6.78 9.33
C MET A 122 11.76 -6.62 10.80
N VAL A 123 12.42 -7.64 11.35
CA VAL A 123 12.79 -7.69 12.77
C VAL A 123 14.29 -7.40 12.92
N ASP A 124 14.61 -6.52 13.86
CA ASP A 124 15.99 -6.25 14.27
C ASP A 124 16.45 -7.33 15.27
N PRO A 125 17.54 -8.06 14.99
CA PRO A 125 18.05 -9.07 15.92
C PRO A 125 18.67 -8.46 17.19
N TYR A 126 18.97 -7.15 17.20
CA TYR A 126 19.54 -6.50 18.36
C TYR A 126 18.47 -6.23 19.43
N VAL A 127 18.67 -6.82 20.61
CA VAL A 127 17.68 -6.82 21.71
C VAL A 127 17.34 -5.40 22.20
N GLN A 128 18.27 -4.45 22.08
CA GLN A 128 18.09 -3.05 22.51
C GLN A 128 17.83 -2.09 21.34
N ALA A 129 17.41 -2.61 20.17
CA ALA A 129 17.05 -1.76 19.04
C ALA A 129 15.90 -0.83 19.43
N VAL A 130 16.04 0.46 19.07
CA VAL A 130 14.99 1.48 19.29
C VAL A 130 13.73 1.15 18.47
N ILE A 131 13.92 0.52 17.31
CA ILE A 131 12.84 0.10 16.39
C ILE A 131 13.04 -1.40 16.12
N PRO A 132 12.59 -2.27 17.06
CA PRO A 132 12.80 -3.71 16.97
C PRO A 132 11.97 -4.37 15.86
N GLU A 133 10.88 -3.75 15.42
CA GLU A 133 10.05 -4.26 14.33
C GLU A 133 9.61 -3.15 13.38
N ARG A 134 9.66 -3.45 12.09
CA ARG A 134 8.95 -2.71 11.04
C ARG A 134 7.93 -3.64 10.41
N ARG A 135 6.67 -3.25 10.40
CA ARG A 135 5.59 -3.98 9.71
C ARG A 135 5.29 -3.27 8.41
N ILE A 136 5.24 -4.03 7.32
CA ILE A 136 5.17 -3.50 5.96
C ILE A 136 3.97 -4.08 5.26
N HIS A 137 3.20 -3.22 4.61
CA HIS A 137 2.23 -3.60 3.60
C HIS A 137 2.70 -3.12 2.24
N VAL A 138 2.73 -4.02 1.25
CA VAL A 138 3.08 -3.71 -0.13
C VAL A 138 1.93 -4.17 -1.02
N GLY A 139 1.41 -3.29 -1.86
CA GLY A 139 0.33 -3.62 -2.77
C GLY A 139 0.17 -2.56 -3.83
N PHE A 140 -0.96 -2.58 -4.51
CA PHE A 140 -1.24 -1.65 -5.59
C PHE A 140 -2.37 -0.71 -5.19
N ILE A 141 -2.23 0.57 -5.49
CA ILE A 141 -3.31 1.56 -5.38
C ILE A 141 -3.40 2.23 -6.75
N LYS A 142 -4.58 2.14 -7.40
CA LYS A 142 -4.78 2.61 -8.79
C LYS A 142 -3.71 2.10 -9.76
N ALA A 143 -3.42 0.79 -9.69
CA ALA A 143 -2.40 0.10 -10.48
C ALA A 143 -0.95 0.58 -10.30
N LYS A 144 -0.65 1.37 -9.26
CA LYS A 144 0.71 1.78 -8.90
C LYS A 144 1.16 1.07 -7.62
N PRO A 145 2.39 0.55 -7.56
CA PRO A 145 2.89 -0.15 -6.39
C PRO A 145 3.30 0.84 -5.29
N TYR A 146 2.76 0.63 -4.10
CA TYR A 146 3.09 1.41 -2.91
C TYR A 146 3.45 0.49 -1.77
N ALA A 147 4.25 1.01 -0.84
CA ALA A 147 4.43 0.38 0.45
C ALA A 147 4.21 1.34 1.60
N ILE A 148 3.65 0.80 2.68
CA ILE A 148 3.49 1.50 3.95
C ILE A 148 4.27 0.76 5.01
N VAL A 149 5.12 1.50 5.72
CA VAL A 149 5.99 0.96 6.76
C VAL A 149 5.63 1.57 8.11
N PHE A 150 5.19 0.72 9.03
CA PHE A 150 4.97 1.06 10.43
C PHE A 150 6.23 0.76 11.23
N LYS A 151 6.75 1.75 11.96
CA LYS A 151 7.91 1.61 12.84
C LYS A 151 7.43 1.44 14.28
N LEU A 152 7.64 0.25 14.82
CA LEU A 152 7.08 -0.11 16.12
C LEU A 152 8.21 -0.17 17.16
N ALA A 153 7.98 0.45 18.33
CA ALA A 153 8.92 0.39 19.44
C ALA A 153 8.97 -0.99 20.14
N LYS A 154 8.06 -1.90 19.75
CA LYS A 154 7.92 -3.27 20.25
C LYS A 154 7.39 -4.16 19.14
N LYS A 155 7.46 -5.49 19.33
CA LYS A 155 6.75 -6.42 18.44
C LYS A 155 5.25 -6.17 18.49
N SER A 156 4.64 -6.20 17.32
CA SER A 156 3.22 -6.01 17.09
C SER A 156 2.39 -7.13 17.70
N THR A 157 1.26 -6.75 18.29
CA THR A 157 0.19 -7.68 18.68
C THR A 157 -0.70 -8.00 17.48
N ALA A 158 -1.52 -9.05 17.61
CA ALA A 158 -2.50 -9.40 16.58
C ALA A 158 -3.50 -8.26 16.30
N GLU A 159 -3.92 -7.54 17.35
CA GLU A 159 -4.81 -6.37 17.22
C GLU A 159 -4.14 -5.24 16.42
N GLN A 160 -2.87 -4.95 16.68
CA GLN A 160 -2.12 -3.96 15.91
C GLN A 160 -1.99 -4.39 14.44
N GLN A 161 -1.72 -5.67 14.18
CA GLN A 161 -1.64 -6.21 12.81
C GLN A 161 -2.97 -6.06 12.07
N GLU A 162 -4.09 -6.33 12.73
CA GLU A 162 -5.42 -6.12 12.15
C GLU A 162 -5.72 -4.64 11.89
N ASN A 163 -5.29 -3.76 12.81
CA ASN A 163 -5.42 -2.32 12.63
C ASN A 163 -4.61 -1.82 11.42
N MET A 164 -3.40 -2.34 11.21
CA MET A 164 -2.55 -1.99 10.07
C MET A 164 -3.16 -2.48 8.74
N ARG A 165 -3.73 -3.70 8.70
CA ARG A 165 -4.49 -4.21 7.55
C ARG A 165 -5.73 -3.36 7.27
N SER A 166 -6.51 -3.06 8.30
CA SER A 166 -7.70 -2.20 8.19
C SER A 166 -7.35 -0.80 7.68
N PHE A 167 -6.21 -0.24 8.09
CA PHE A 167 -5.72 1.02 7.56
C PHE A 167 -5.36 0.91 6.09
N TRP A 168 -4.59 -0.12 5.68
CA TRP A 168 -4.30 -0.39 4.27
C TRP A 168 -5.59 -0.48 3.43
N ASP A 169 -6.58 -1.23 3.91
CA ASP A 169 -7.88 -1.41 3.26
C ASP A 169 -8.72 -0.13 3.19
N SER A 170 -8.36 0.92 3.94
CA SER A 170 -9.04 2.22 3.87
C SER A 170 -8.49 3.14 2.77
N LEU A 171 -7.30 2.85 2.24
CA LEU A 171 -6.61 3.70 1.27
C LEU A 171 -7.21 3.54 -0.14
N ARG A 172 -7.34 4.66 -0.87
CA ARG A 172 -8.00 4.74 -2.19
C ARG A 172 -7.09 5.20 -3.33
#